data_AF-A0A0D0FYK1-F1
#
_entry.id   AF-A0A0D0FYK1-F1
#
_cell.length_a   1.000
_cell.length_b   1.000
_cell.length_c   1.000
_cell.angle_alpha   90.00
_cell.angle_beta   90.00
_cell.angle_gamma   90.00
#
_symmetry.space_group_name_H-M   'P 1'
#
loop_
_entity.id
_entity.type
_entity.pdbx_description
1 polymer ?
#
loop_
_entity_poly.entity_id
_entity_poly.type
_entity_poly.pdbx_seq_one_letter_code
_entity_poly.pdbx_strand_id
1 'polypeptide(L)'
;MQVHQDYACFELTADGQAGAGTPGWMPLDIKTGINAQTAIDAAMATGAFPIAFRARKVTRPNDIVNNNPLFDKKMLEAIQITANPYQSLNIDGGMINNEPFDKVREVLSEACGQADPALYNNYNTFNSTVLMIAPFPGSKPVDIKLIDRLMHVMGLTLSAMISQMRSKAAQVVDAMNESCAGQYLIDPSREFRKADGTKVPIQGERAIACGALGGFSGFLNKEFRVHDYFLGRHNCKIFLRDYFTIPDSAKNENPIFKAGYEGIDSAKYRSQVDHNWQIIPIVGEVDYTFPQLTFSSGSNWPVLNWSAISEFNGALKKRIQAIILNLVKYKPVHKFLLWIGTRILLRGMIARAVLGAIKDELNRWQLLK
;
A
#
# COMPACT_ATOMS: atom_id res chain seq x y z
N MET A 1 -15.12 11.43 23.97
CA MET A 1 -14.69 10.25 23.20
C MET A 1 -13.96 10.77 21.97
N GLN A 2 -12.72 10.35 21.72
CA GLN A 2 -11.96 10.81 20.54
C GLN A 2 -11.99 9.73 19.47
N VAL A 3 -12.36 10.10 18.25
CA VAL A 3 -12.30 9.20 17.11
C VAL A 3 -10.84 9.08 16.70
N HIS A 4 -10.30 7.87 16.76
CA HIS A 4 -8.90 7.60 16.44
C HIS A 4 -8.64 7.36 14.94
N GLN A 5 -9.70 7.22 14.15
CA GLN A 5 -9.65 7.02 12.70
C GLN A 5 -10.15 8.28 12.00
N ASP A 6 -9.58 8.61 10.85
CA ASP A 6 -9.98 9.77 10.05
C ASP A 6 -10.05 9.40 8.57
N TYR A 7 -11.13 9.76 7.90
CA TYR A 7 -11.39 9.42 6.49
C TYR A 7 -11.61 10.69 5.68
N ALA A 8 -10.90 10.83 4.56
CA ALA A 8 -11.12 11.91 3.60
C ALA A 8 -11.63 11.30 2.28
N CYS A 9 -12.89 11.57 1.96
CA CYS A 9 -13.57 11.03 0.78
C CYS A 9 -13.61 12.07 -0.33
N PHE A 10 -13.34 11.64 -1.56
CA PHE A 10 -13.26 12.49 -2.73
C PHE A 10 -14.00 11.87 -3.91
N GLU A 11 -14.78 12.68 -4.62
CA GLU A 11 -15.48 12.30 -5.85
C GLU A 11 -14.82 13.01 -7.02
N LEU A 12 -14.28 12.25 -7.98
CA LEU A 12 -13.61 12.84 -9.14
C LEU A 12 -14.63 13.54 -10.05
N THR A 13 -14.47 14.83 -10.27
CA THR A 13 -15.34 15.64 -11.12
C THR A 13 -14.65 15.96 -12.45
N ALA A 14 -15.40 15.91 -13.55
CA ALA A 14 -14.89 16.26 -14.88
C ALA A 14 -15.30 17.68 -15.29
N ASP A 15 -14.34 18.44 -15.82
CA ASP A 15 -14.43 19.72 -16.54
C ASP A 15 -15.76 20.50 -16.35
N GLY A 16 -15.90 21.18 -15.20
CA GLY A 16 -16.96 22.16 -14.96
C GLY A 16 -18.32 21.60 -14.51
N GLN A 17 -18.46 20.29 -14.36
CA GLN A 17 -19.63 19.74 -13.66
C GLN A 17 -19.43 19.86 -12.15
N ALA A 18 -20.38 20.50 -11.47
CA ALA A 18 -20.49 20.36 -10.02
C ALA A 18 -20.64 18.86 -9.73
N GLY A 19 -19.83 18.31 -8.82
CA GLY A 19 -19.93 16.90 -8.43
C GLY A 19 -21.35 16.52 -8.03
N ALA A 20 -21.69 15.24 -7.99
CA ALA A 20 -23.06 14.76 -7.77
C ALA A 20 -23.68 15.24 -6.44
N GLY A 21 -22.91 15.92 -5.59
CA GLY A 21 -23.35 16.43 -4.30
C GLY A 21 -23.50 15.31 -3.29
N THR A 22 -22.76 14.20 -3.49
CA THR A 22 -22.83 13.02 -2.62
C THR A 22 -22.44 13.43 -1.20
N PRO A 23 -23.35 13.35 -0.22
CA PRO A 23 -23.05 13.78 1.15
C PRO A 23 -21.77 13.11 1.68
N GLY A 24 -20.86 13.90 2.22
CA GLY A 24 -19.59 13.42 2.76
C GLY A 24 -18.46 13.21 1.75
N TRP A 25 -18.71 13.36 0.45
CA TRP A 25 -17.68 13.29 -0.59
C TRP A 25 -17.33 14.69 -1.11
N MET A 26 -16.05 15.07 -1.03
CA MET A 26 -15.60 16.34 -1.59
C MET A 26 -15.40 16.21 -3.10
N PRO A 27 -15.91 17.13 -3.93
CA PRO A 27 -15.59 17.14 -5.36
C PRO A 27 -14.09 17.35 -5.53
N LEU A 28 -13.45 16.57 -6.38
CA LEU A 28 -12.01 16.63 -6.65
C LEU A 28 -11.80 16.84 -8.14
N ASP A 29 -11.14 17.93 -8.48
CA ASP A 29 -10.64 18.18 -9.82
C ASP A 29 -9.18 18.60 -9.73
N ILE A 30 -8.31 17.73 -10.22
CA ILE A 30 -6.86 17.91 -10.20
C ILE A 30 -6.43 18.98 -11.20
N LYS A 31 -7.16 19.16 -12.31
CA LYS A 31 -6.82 20.14 -13.35
C LYS A 31 -7.17 21.56 -12.89
N THR A 32 -8.37 21.75 -12.36
CA THR A 32 -8.84 23.07 -11.91
C THR A 32 -8.40 23.39 -10.48
N GLY A 33 -7.98 22.39 -9.72
CA GLY A 33 -7.48 22.52 -8.35
C GLY A 33 -8.56 22.41 -7.26
N ILE A 34 -9.81 22.11 -7.61
CA ILE A 34 -10.91 21.94 -6.65
C ILE A 34 -10.54 20.84 -5.65
N ASN A 35 -10.45 21.20 -4.37
CA ASN A 35 -10.03 20.34 -3.25
C ASN A 35 -8.71 19.57 -3.45
N ALA A 36 -7.91 19.91 -4.46
CA ALA A 36 -6.68 19.20 -4.79
C ALA A 36 -5.66 19.28 -3.65
N GLN A 37 -5.55 20.44 -2.98
CA GLN A 37 -4.66 20.58 -1.82
C GLN A 37 -5.08 19.69 -0.64
N THR A 38 -6.38 19.57 -0.38
CA THR A 38 -6.92 18.68 0.66
C THR A 38 -6.64 17.21 0.31
N ALA A 39 -6.80 16.83 -0.95
CA ALA A 39 -6.45 15.48 -1.42
C ALA A 39 -4.95 15.19 -1.28
N ILE A 40 -4.09 16.16 -1.61
CA ILE A 40 -2.64 16.09 -1.43
C ILE A 40 -2.30 15.91 0.06
N ASP A 41 -2.90 16.71 0.94
CA ASP A 41 -2.65 16.61 2.39
C ASP A 41 -3.16 15.30 2.99
N ALA A 42 -4.31 14.80 2.55
CA ALA A 42 -4.84 13.49 2.95
C ALA A 42 -3.94 12.33 2.45
N ALA A 43 -3.48 12.39 1.19
CA ALA A 43 -2.58 11.40 0.62
C ALA A 43 -1.21 11.37 1.33
N MET A 44 -0.69 12.54 1.71
CA MET A 44 0.52 12.58 2.54
C MET A 44 0.27 12.12 3.97
N ALA A 45 -0.92 12.39 4.53
CA ALA A 45 -1.28 12.00 5.89
C ALA A 45 -1.32 10.47 6.02
N THR A 46 -1.93 9.79 5.07
CA THR A 46 -2.05 8.32 5.11
C THR A 46 -0.69 7.62 5.05
N GLY A 47 0.32 8.21 4.41
CA GLY A 47 1.70 7.71 4.40
C GLY A 47 2.64 8.34 5.43
N ALA A 48 2.13 9.13 6.39
CA ALA A 48 2.94 9.88 7.35
C ALA A 48 3.46 8.99 8.49
N PHE A 49 4.25 7.98 8.14
CA PHE A 49 4.73 6.96 9.07
C PHE A 49 5.46 7.60 10.27
N PRO A 50 5.08 7.29 11.53
CA PRO A 50 5.70 7.89 12.70
C PRO A 50 7.22 7.76 12.68
N ILE A 51 7.91 8.78 13.20
CA ILE A 51 9.39 8.88 13.23
C ILE A 51 10.01 9.14 11.83
N ALA A 52 9.47 8.53 10.76
CA ALA A 52 9.96 8.65 9.38
C ALA A 52 9.40 9.86 8.62
N PHE A 53 8.16 10.28 8.91
CA PHE A 53 7.54 11.45 8.28
C PHE A 53 6.83 12.33 9.30
N ARG A 54 6.58 13.57 8.87
CA ARG A 54 5.90 14.58 9.69
C ARG A 54 4.40 14.32 9.63
N ALA A 55 3.73 14.36 10.79
CA ALA A 55 2.28 14.40 10.87
C ALA A 55 1.71 15.55 10.00
N ARG A 56 0.61 15.27 9.30
CA ARG A 56 -0.01 16.19 8.34
C ARG A 56 -1.29 16.75 8.91
N LYS A 57 -1.51 18.05 8.71
CA LYS A 57 -2.81 18.67 9.03
C LYS A 57 -3.72 18.49 7.82
N VAL A 58 -4.95 18.06 8.06
CA VAL A 58 -5.99 17.98 7.02
C VAL A 58 -7.13 18.91 7.45
N THR A 59 -7.54 19.80 6.54
CA THR A 59 -8.58 20.80 6.79
C THR A 59 -9.75 20.52 5.86
N ARG A 60 -10.96 20.38 6.41
CA ARG A 60 -12.18 20.06 5.66
C ARG A 60 -13.38 20.84 6.20
N PRO A 61 -14.40 21.12 5.38
CA PRO A 61 -15.70 21.55 5.88
C PRO A 61 -16.28 20.54 6.89
N ASN A 62 -17.00 21.01 7.90
CA ASN A 62 -17.54 20.14 8.95
C ASN A 62 -18.72 19.29 8.48
N ASP A 63 -19.52 19.80 7.56
CA ASP A 63 -20.62 19.09 6.89
C ASP A 63 -20.11 17.87 6.13
N ILE A 64 -18.96 17.98 5.45
CA ILE A 64 -18.29 16.84 4.80
C ILE A 64 -17.93 15.77 5.83
N VAL A 65 -17.38 16.16 6.99
CA VAL A 65 -16.97 15.21 8.03
C VAL A 65 -18.18 14.55 8.70
N ASN A 66 -19.22 15.32 9.02
CA ASN A 66 -20.44 14.82 9.68
C ASN A 66 -21.30 13.93 8.77
N ASN A 67 -21.16 14.03 7.45
CA ASN A 67 -21.88 13.21 6.48
C ASN A 67 -21.00 12.13 5.83
N ASN A 68 -19.77 11.92 6.33
CA ASN A 68 -18.85 10.97 5.70
C ASN A 68 -19.34 9.52 5.89
N PRO A 69 -19.54 8.75 4.79
CA PRO A 69 -20.14 7.42 4.84
C PRO A 69 -19.22 6.34 5.45
N LEU A 70 -17.91 6.61 5.58
CA LEU A 70 -16.96 5.64 6.11
C LEU A 70 -16.89 5.64 7.65
N PHE A 71 -17.49 6.64 8.29
CA PHE A 71 -17.63 6.67 9.74
C PHE A 71 -18.90 5.96 10.20
N ASP A 72 -18.88 5.47 11.43
CA ASP A 72 -20.09 5.01 12.09
C ASP A 72 -21.06 6.19 12.28
N LYS A 73 -22.26 6.04 11.72
CA LYS A 73 -23.30 7.10 11.72
C LYS A 73 -23.74 7.47 13.14
N LYS A 74 -23.92 6.48 14.03
CA LYS A 74 -24.32 6.74 15.43
C LYS A 74 -23.25 7.52 16.17
N MET A 75 -21.99 7.23 15.89
CA MET A 75 -20.84 7.93 16.46
C MET A 75 -20.80 9.39 15.99
N LEU A 76 -20.95 9.66 14.69
CA LEU A 76 -20.97 11.03 14.17
C LEU A 76 -22.18 11.82 14.69
N GLU A 77 -23.35 11.20 14.77
CA GLU A 77 -24.57 11.80 15.35
C GLU A 77 -24.39 12.16 16.83
N ALA A 78 -23.60 11.38 17.59
CA ALA A 78 -23.32 11.64 19.00
C ALA A 78 -22.23 12.71 19.21
N ILE A 79 -21.22 12.77 18.34
CA ILE A 79 -20.11 13.72 18.48
C ILE A 79 -20.43 15.09 17.90
N GLN A 80 -21.12 15.13 16.75
CA GLN A 80 -21.42 16.32 15.93
C GLN A 80 -20.28 17.34 15.84
N ILE A 81 -19.49 17.26 14.78
CA ILE A 81 -18.39 18.20 14.57
C ILE A 81 -18.93 19.60 14.28
N THR A 82 -18.72 20.53 15.23
CA THR A 82 -19.21 21.91 15.15
C THR A 82 -18.19 22.89 14.56
N ALA A 83 -16.89 22.59 14.66
CA ALA A 83 -15.84 23.47 14.16
C ALA A 83 -15.79 23.47 12.63
N ASN A 84 -15.90 24.64 12.00
CA ASN A 84 -15.81 24.82 10.55
C ASN A 84 -14.81 25.94 10.18
N PRO A 85 -13.71 25.63 9.47
CA PRO A 85 -13.33 24.31 8.99
C PRO A 85 -12.88 23.39 10.13
N TYR A 86 -13.16 22.09 9.98
CA TYR A 86 -12.62 21.06 10.85
C TYR A 86 -11.15 20.79 10.50
N GLN A 87 -10.30 20.71 11.53
CA GLN A 87 -8.88 20.42 11.37
C GLN A 87 -8.50 19.20 12.19
N SER A 88 -7.88 18.22 11.51
CA SER A 88 -7.27 17.05 12.15
C SER A 88 -5.75 17.05 11.93
N LEU A 89 -5.03 16.48 12.89
CA LEU A 89 -3.58 16.24 12.80
C LEU A 89 -3.37 14.73 12.69
N ASN A 90 -2.97 14.29 11.51
CA ASN A 90 -2.97 12.89 11.12
C ASN A 90 -1.55 12.34 10.99
N ILE A 91 -1.39 11.09 11.39
CA ILE A 91 -0.24 10.22 11.11
C ILE A 91 -0.73 9.08 10.21
N ASP A 92 0.20 8.24 9.77
CA ASP A 92 -0.09 7.08 8.91
C ASP A 92 -1.29 6.26 9.41
N GLY A 93 -2.28 6.07 8.53
CA GLY A 93 -3.52 5.36 8.85
C GLY A 93 -3.29 3.88 9.14
N GLY A 94 -2.23 3.30 8.57
CA GLY A 94 -1.79 1.95 8.81
C GLY A 94 -1.44 1.70 10.27
N MET A 95 -1.14 2.71 11.10
CA MET A 95 -0.84 2.54 12.53
C MET A 95 -2.04 2.12 13.40
N ILE A 96 -3.26 2.36 12.93
CA ILE A 96 -4.49 2.16 13.73
C ILE A 96 -5.45 1.20 13.02
N ASN A 97 -5.63 1.35 11.71
CA ASN A 97 -6.50 0.50 10.93
C ASN A 97 -6.00 0.44 9.48
N ASN A 98 -5.50 -0.72 9.05
CA ASN A 98 -4.96 -0.93 7.71
C ASN A 98 -5.95 -1.65 6.78
N GLU A 99 -7.25 -1.49 7.00
CA GLU A 99 -8.33 -2.26 6.34
C GLU A 99 -9.20 -1.37 5.44
N PRO A 100 -8.70 -0.87 4.29
CA PRO A 100 -9.59 -0.30 3.29
C PRO A 100 -10.47 -1.39 2.65
N PHE A 101 -10.15 -2.68 2.78
CA PHE A 101 -10.90 -3.77 2.16
C PHE A 101 -12.37 -3.77 2.59
N ASP A 102 -12.64 -3.80 3.89
CA ASP A 102 -14.01 -3.82 4.40
C ASP A 102 -14.78 -2.55 4.00
N LYS A 103 -14.11 -1.40 4.02
CA LYS A 103 -14.69 -0.13 3.57
C LYS A 103 -14.99 -0.08 2.07
N VAL A 104 -14.11 -0.63 1.25
CA VAL A 104 -14.35 -0.78 -0.19
C VAL A 104 -15.49 -1.77 -0.44
N ARG A 105 -15.56 -2.87 0.32
CA ARG A 105 -16.66 -3.83 0.24
C ARG A 105 -17.99 -3.20 0.62
N GLU A 106 -18.04 -2.43 1.71
CA GLU A 106 -19.24 -1.71 2.16
C GLU A 106 -19.73 -0.76 1.05
N VAL A 107 -18.83 0.06 0.50
CA VAL A 107 -19.15 0.99 -0.61
C VAL A 107 -19.64 0.25 -1.86
N LEU A 108 -18.99 -0.86 -2.25
CA LEU A 108 -19.43 -1.66 -3.40
C LEU A 108 -20.78 -2.35 -3.15
N SER A 109 -21.00 -2.86 -1.94
CA SER A 109 -22.25 -3.53 -1.58
C SER A 109 -23.43 -2.55 -1.63
N GLU A 110 -23.22 -1.32 -1.18
CA GLU A 110 -24.21 -0.23 -1.29
C GLU A 110 -24.45 0.17 -2.74
N ALA A 111 -23.38 0.40 -3.51
CA ALA A 111 -23.47 0.80 -4.92
C ALA A 111 -24.13 -0.26 -5.82
N CYS A 112 -23.88 -1.55 -5.56
CA CYS A 112 -24.40 -2.66 -6.35
C CYS A 112 -25.66 -3.30 -5.75
N GLY A 113 -26.11 -2.88 -4.57
CA GLY A 113 -27.24 -3.47 -3.85
C GLY A 113 -27.04 -4.94 -3.47
N GLN A 114 -25.80 -5.38 -3.24
CA GLN A 114 -25.44 -6.78 -3.01
C GLN A 114 -24.55 -6.94 -1.76
N ALA A 115 -25.18 -6.96 -0.58
CA ALA A 115 -24.48 -7.12 0.70
C ALA A 115 -24.34 -8.57 1.18
N ASP A 116 -25.11 -9.51 0.62
CA ASP A 116 -25.09 -10.93 1.01
C ASP A 116 -23.81 -11.64 0.51
N PRO A 117 -22.96 -12.17 1.41
CA PRO A 117 -21.76 -12.93 1.03
C PRO A 117 -22.02 -14.13 0.14
N ALA A 118 -23.16 -14.81 0.29
CA ALA A 118 -23.50 -15.94 -0.56
C ALA A 118 -23.69 -15.52 -2.03
N LEU A 119 -24.12 -14.28 -2.26
CA LEU A 119 -24.34 -13.75 -3.61
C LEU A 119 -23.04 -13.18 -4.20
N TYR A 120 -22.31 -12.32 -3.48
CA TYR A 120 -21.10 -11.72 -4.06
C TYR A 120 -19.91 -12.70 -4.14
N ASN A 121 -19.92 -13.81 -3.40
CA ASN A 121 -18.88 -14.84 -3.54
C ASN A 121 -19.21 -15.87 -4.63
N ASN A 122 -20.43 -15.89 -5.17
CA ASN A 122 -20.84 -16.85 -6.17
C ASN A 122 -20.59 -16.28 -7.59
N TYR A 123 -19.79 -16.99 -8.37
CA TYR A 123 -19.46 -16.62 -9.75
C TYR A 123 -20.68 -16.38 -10.65
N ASN A 124 -21.78 -17.08 -10.43
CA ASN A 124 -22.98 -16.97 -11.27
C ASN A 124 -23.84 -15.75 -10.91
N THR A 125 -23.61 -15.09 -9.77
CA THR A 125 -24.49 -14.01 -9.27
C THR A 125 -23.76 -12.75 -8.80
N PHE A 126 -22.44 -12.75 -8.66
CA PHE A 126 -21.71 -11.56 -8.20
C PHE A 126 -21.83 -10.40 -9.19
N ASN A 127 -22.05 -9.20 -8.65
CA ASN A 127 -22.10 -7.94 -9.39
C ASN A 127 -20.90 -7.05 -9.12
N SER A 128 -20.12 -7.36 -8.09
CA SER A 128 -18.90 -6.63 -7.71
C SER A 128 -17.86 -7.58 -7.12
N THR A 129 -16.59 -7.22 -7.28
CA THR A 129 -15.46 -7.94 -6.69
C THR A 129 -14.40 -6.94 -6.24
N VAL A 130 -13.60 -7.32 -5.24
CA VAL A 130 -12.50 -6.48 -4.75
C VAL A 130 -11.18 -7.06 -5.22
N LEU A 131 -10.44 -6.30 -6.04
CA LEU A 131 -9.08 -6.64 -6.43
C LEU A 131 -8.07 -6.03 -5.45
N MET A 132 -7.37 -6.89 -4.74
CA MET A 132 -6.29 -6.51 -3.82
C MET A 132 -4.94 -6.56 -4.54
N ILE A 133 -4.25 -5.41 -4.59
CA ILE A 133 -2.87 -5.33 -5.07
C ILE A 133 -1.95 -5.34 -3.85
N ALA A 134 -1.40 -6.51 -3.51
CA ALA A 134 -0.72 -6.74 -2.24
C ALA A 134 0.72 -7.25 -2.42
N PRO A 135 1.72 -6.35 -2.41
CA PRO A 135 3.11 -6.76 -2.52
C PRO A 135 3.69 -7.43 -1.27
N PHE A 136 2.98 -7.37 -0.14
CA PHE A 136 3.40 -7.92 1.15
C PHE A 136 2.32 -8.87 1.70
N PRO A 137 2.07 -10.03 1.05
CA PRO A 137 1.19 -11.03 1.64
C PRO A 137 1.79 -11.46 2.99
N GLY A 138 0.98 -11.48 4.05
CA GLY A 138 1.45 -11.51 5.43
C GLY A 138 2.62 -12.47 5.69
N SER A 139 3.72 -11.95 6.25
CA SER A 139 4.87 -12.75 6.66
C SER A 139 4.61 -13.46 7.99
N LYS A 140 5.20 -14.64 8.19
CA LYS A 140 5.16 -15.34 9.49
C LYS A 140 5.66 -14.41 10.60
N PRO A 141 5.01 -14.39 11.78
CA PRO A 141 5.47 -13.60 12.92
C PRO A 141 6.95 -13.91 13.21
N VAL A 142 7.76 -12.87 13.41
CA VAL A 142 9.15 -13.03 13.85
C VAL A 142 9.14 -13.23 15.37
N ASP A 143 9.90 -14.20 15.87
CA ASP A 143 10.05 -14.43 17.31
C ASP A 143 10.54 -13.17 18.03
N ILE A 144 9.79 -12.77 19.06
CA ILE A 144 10.11 -11.59 19.88
C ILE A 144 11.30 -11.94 20.78
N LYS A 145 12.45 -11.30 20.55
CA LYS A 145 13.56 -11.37 21.50
C LYS A 145 13.24 -10.49 22.70
N LEU A 146 13.05 -11.11 23.87
CA LEU A 146 12.80 -10.43 25.15
C LEU A 146 14.05 -9.68 25.61
N ILE A 147 14.21 -8.43 25.17
CA ILE A 147 15.30 -7.54 25.60
C ILE A 147 14.68 -6.22 26.12
N ASP A 148 14.87 -5.97 27.41
CA ASP A 148 14.17 -4.96 28.23
C ASP A 148 14.63 -3.50 28.07
N ARG A 149 15.23 -3.13 26.94
CA ARG A 149 15.65 -1.73 26.71
C ARG A 149 14.50 -0.95 26.07
N LEU A 150 14.07 0.17 26.66
CA LEU A 150 12.95 1.01 26.18
C LEU A 150 13.00 1.34 24.68
N MET A 151 14.18 1.63 24.13
CA MET A 151 14.36 1.88 22.68
C MET A 151 14.18 0.62 21.82
N HIS A 152 14.52 -0.55 22.37
CA HIS A 152 14.33 -1.84 21.73
C HIS A 152 12.85 -2.25 21.78
N VAL A 153 12.17 -2.00 22.91
CA VAL A 153 10.73 -2.19 23.05
C VAL A 153 9.97 -1.31 22.06
N MET A 154 10.30 -0.02 21.92
CA MET A 154 9.66 0.84 20.89
C MET A 154 9.88 0.33 19.46
N GLY A 155 11.09 -0.14 19.13
CA GLY A 155 11.39 -0.70 17.81
C GLY A 155 10.66 -2.03 17.55
N LEU A 156 10.58 -2.89 18.55
CA LEU A 156 9.84 -4.15 18.50
C LEU A 156 8.32 -3.91 18.46
N THR A 157 7.80 -2.94 19.20
CA THR A 157 6.39 -2.54 19.15
C THR A 157 6.06 -1.98 17.79
N LEU A 158 6.91 -1.12 17.22
CA LEU A 158 6.71 -0.60 15.87
C LEU A 158 6.79 -1.71 14.82
N SER A 159 7.76 -2.62 14.94
CA SER A 159 7.88 -3.78 14.04
C SER A 159 6.73 -4.77 14.20
N ALA A 160 6.25 -5.01 15.42
CA ALA A 160 5.13 -5.89 15.70
C ALA A 160 3.82 -5.26 15.23
N MET A 161 3.65 -3.94 15.38
CA MET A 161 2.57 -3.17 14.77
C MET A 161 2.64 -3.34 13.25
N ILE A 162 3.78 -3.07 12.60
CA ILE A 162 3.96 -3.26 11.15
C ILE A 162 3.61 -4.69 10.72
N SER A 163 4.07 -5.70 11.46
CA SER A 163 3.79 -7.11 11.15
C SER A 163 2.32 -7.47 11.37
N GLN A 164 1.68 -7.00 12.44
CA GLN A 164 0.23 -7.17 12.67
C GLN A 164 -0.60 -6.44 11.60
N MET A 165 -0.15 -5.26 11.16
CA MET A 165 -0.77 -4.47 10.09
C MET A 165 -0.68 -5.14 8.71
N ARG A 166 0.32 -6.02 8.50
CA ARG A 166 0.50 -6.84 7.28
C ARG A 166 -0.12 -8.22 7.37
N SER A 167 -0.38 -8.71 8.58
CA SER A 167 -0.92 -10.03 8.86
C SER A 167 -2.44 -10.03 8.71
N LYS A 168 -2.93 -10.27 7.50
CA LYS A 168 -4.35 -10.54 7.21
C LYS A 168 -4.54 -11.93 6.64
N ALA A 169 -4.23 -12.94 7.44
CA ALA A 169 -4.31 -14.33 7.03
C ALA A 169 -5.72 -14.71 6.53
N ALA A 170 -6.79 -14.17 7.10
CA ALA A 170 -8.17 -14.50 6.69
C ALA A 170 -8.53 -14.01 5.27
N GLN A 171 -8.28 -12.74 4.96
CA GLN A 171 -8.56 -12.18 3.62
C GLN A 171 -7.67 -12.81 2.54
N VAL A 172 -6.41 -13.13 2.87
CA VAL A 172 -5.53 -13.87 1.96
C VAL A 172 -6.05 -15.30 1.74
N VAL A 173 -6.49 -16.01 2.79
CA VAL A 173 -7.06 -17.35 2.67
C VAL A 173 -8.30 -17.37 1.79
N ASP A 174 -9.23 -16.43 2.02
CA ASP A 174 -10.44 -16.35 1.23
C ASP A 174 -10.13 -15.93 -0.23
N ALA A 175 -9.07 -15.14 -0.48
CA ALA A 175 -8.68 -14.71 -1.83
C ALA A 175 -7.92 -15.79 -2.59
N MET A 176 -7.36 -16.75 -1.86
CA MET A 176 -6.78 -17.98 -2.41
C MET A 176 -7.85 -19.07 -2.60
N ASN A 177 -9.09 -18.84 -2.17
CA ASN A 177 -10.20 -19.76 -2.42
C ASN A 177 -10.71 -19.56 -3.85
N GLU A 178 -10.32 -20.48 -4.74
CA GLU A 178 -10.72 -20.48 -6.16
C GLU A 178 -12.24 -20.52 -6.36
N SER A 179 -13.02 -20.90 -5.33
CA SER A 179 -14.48 -20.95 -5.38
C SER A 179 -15.16 -19.61 -5.06
N CYS A 180 -14.41 -18.55 -4.72
CA CYS A 180 -14.97 -17.27 -4.28
C CYS A 180 -14.71 -16.15 -5.29
N ALA A 181 -15.78 -15.68 -5.96
CA ALA A 181 -15.70 -14.57 -6.92
C ALA A 181 -15.56 -13.18 -6.25
N GLY A 182 -15.82 -13.10 -4.95
CA GLY A 182 -15.97 -11.84 -4.24
C GLY A 182 -14.68 -11.04 -4.15
N GLN A 183 -13.51 -11.67 -4.28
CA GLN A 183 -12.24 -10.99 -4.15
C GLN A 183 -11.13 -11.71 -4.91
N TYR A 184 -10.13 -10.94 -5.33
CA TYR A 184 -8.93 -11.45 -5.97
C TYR A 184 -7.70 -10.79 -5.38
N LEU A 185 -6.58 -11.49 -5.44
CA LEU A 185 -5.28 -11.01 -4.97
C LEU A 185 -4.27 -11.09 -6.10
N ILE A 186 -3.56 -9.98 -6.33
CA ILE A 186 -2.34 -9.98 -7.14
C ILE A 186 -1.14 -9.62 -6.27
N ASP A 187 -0.15 -10.49 -6.28
CA ASP A 187 1.15 -10.30 -5.67
C ASP A 187 2.26 -10.30 -6.75
N PRO A 188 3.38 -9.59 -6.51
CA PRO A 188 4.47 -9.56 -7.46
C PRO A 188 5.16 -10.93 -7.49
N SER A 189 5.47 -11.38 -8.70
CA SER A 189 6.13 -12.66 -8.93
C SER A 189 7.13 -12.55 -10.06
N ARG A 190 8.34 -13.09 -9.88
CA ARG A 190 9.35 -13.16 -10.93
C ARG A 190 10.08 -14.49 -10.90
N GLU A 191 10.66 -14.87 -12.03
CA GLU A 191 11.58 -15.98 -12.11
C GLU A 191 13.02 -15.49 -11.98
N PHE A 192 13.81 -16.17 -11.14
CA PHE A 192 15.25 -16.03 -11.09
C PHE A 192 15.89 -17.25 -11.75
N ARG A 193 16.80 -17.03 -12.71
CA ARG A 193 17.61 -18.12 -13.28
C ARG A 193 18.93 -18.23 -12.53
N LYS A 194 19.18 -19.41 -11.96
CA LYS A 194 20.48 -19.76 -11.40
C LYS A 194 21.53 -19.94 -12.51
N ALA A 195 22.81 -19.94 -12.12
CA ALA A 195 23.92 -20.16 -13.03
C ALA A 195 23.88 -21.54 -13.73
N ASP A 196 23.21 -22.52 -13.11
CA ASP A 196 22.96 -23.86 -13.66
C ASP A 196 21.75 -23.93 -14.61
N GLY A 197 21.10 -22.79 -14.89
CA GLY A 197 19.90 -22.71 -15.76
C GLY A 197 18.58 -22.98 -15.05
N THR A 198 18.60 -23.39 -13.77
CA THR A 198 17.37 -23.67 -13.00
C THR A 198 16.57 -22.39 -12.78
N LYS A 199 15.28 -22.44 -13.10
CA LYS A 199 14.31 -21.38 -12.79
C LYS A 199 13.82 -21.54 -11.36
N VAL A 200 13.90 -20.47 -10.57
CA VAL A 200 13.36 -20.39 -9.22
C VAL A 200 12.30 -19.29 -9.17
N PRO A 201 11.04 -19.61 -8.88
CA PRO A 201 10.01 -18.59 -8.68
C PRO A 201 10.29 -17.83 -7.37
N ILE A 202 10.13 -16.51 -7.43
CA ILE A 202 10.22 -15.61 -6.28
C ILE A 202 8.92 -14.80 -6.26
N GLN A 203 8.22 -14.81 -5.13
CA GLN A 203 6.93 -14.15 -4.94
C GLN A 203 6.98 -13.12 -3.81
N GLY A 204 5.96 -12.27 -3.75
CA GLY A 204 5.77 -11.24 -2.73
C GLY A 204 6.93 -10.25 -2.65
N GLU A 205 7.22 -9.78 -1.44
CA GLU A 205 8.19 -8.70 -1.18
C GLU A 205 9.61 -8.97 -1.69
N ARG A 206 9.97 -10.23 -1.96
CA ARG A 206 11.29 -10.61 -2.49
C ARG A 206 11.35 -10.55 -4.01
N ALA A 207 10.20 -10.52 -4.68
CA ALA A 207 10.13 -10.36 -6.13
C ALA A 207 10.49 -8.92 -6.55
N ILE A 208 10.17 -7.94 -5.70
CA ILE A 208 10.41 -6.51 -5.95
C ILE A 208 11.69 -6.00 -5.28
N ALA A 209 12.35 -5.04 -5.93
CA ALA A 209 13.52 -4.36 -5.40
C ALA A 209 13.15 -3.42 -4.24
N CYS A 210 12.00 -2.74 -4.32
CA CYS A 210 11.52 -1.86 -3.26
C CYS A 210 11.05 -2.60 -2.01
N GLY A 211 10.96 -3.94 -2.03
CA GLY A 211 10.50 -4.73 -0.88
C GLY A 211 11.43 -4.64 0.34
N ALA A 212 12.72 -4.37 0.15
CA ALA A 212 13.67 -4.21 1.23
C ALA A 212 13.31 -3.01 2.15
N LEU A 213 13.74 -3.07 3.40
CA LEU A 213 13.45 -2.06 4.43
C LEU A 213 11.94 -1.87 4.63
N GLY A 214 11.18 -2.95 4.49
CA GLY A 214 9.72 -2.94 4.59
C GLY A 214 9.03 -2.02 3.57
N GLY A 215 9.55 -1.90 2.35
CA GLY A 215 8.98 -1.03 1.30
C GLY A 215 9.72 0.29 1.10
N PHE A 216 10.54 0.71 2.07
CA PHE A 216 11.21 2.02 2.04
C PHE A 216 12.48 2.05 1.17
N SER A 217 13.01 0.90 0.76
CA SER A 217 14.17 0.88 -0.13
C SER A 217 13.90 1.57 -1.47
N GLY A 218 12.64 1.67 -1.90
CA GLY A 218 12.25 2.44 -3.07
C GLY A 218 12.64 3.91 -3.04
N PHE A 219 12.93 4.51 -1.88
CA PHE A 219 13.45 5.89 -1.79
C PHE A 219 14.95 6.00 -2.06
N LEU A 220 15.69 4.89 -1.99
CA LEU A 220 17.16 4.89 -2.10
C LEU A 220 17.65 5.03 -3.54
N ASN A 221 16.95 4.43 -4.50
CA ASN A 221 17.32 4.50 -5.91
C ASN A 221 16.08 4.48 -6.82
N LYS A 222 16.10 5.31 -7.88
CA LYS A 222 15.08 5.31 -8.93
C LYS A 222 15.01 3.96 -9.67
N GLU A 223 16.13 3.28 -9.89
CA GLU A 223 16.20 2.00 -10.60
C GLU A 223 15.37 0.90 -9.91
N PHE A 224 15.26 0.92 -8.58
CA PHE A 224 14.40 -0.01 -7.84
C PHE A 224 12.93 0.17 -8.24
N ARG A 225 12.47 1.43 -8.32
CA ARG A 225 11.10 1.76 -8.75
C ARG A 225 10.86 1.45 -10.22
N VAL A 226 11.87 1.65 -11.07
CA VAL A 226 11.79 1.32 -12.51
C VAL A 226 11.63 -0.19 -12.69
N HIS A 227 12.45 -1.00 -12.02
CA HIS A 227 12.30 -2.45 -12.01
C HIS A 227 10.88 -2.87 -11.60
N ASP A 228 10.42 -2.39 -10.45
CA ASP A 228 9.14 -2.81 -9.88
C ASP A 228 7.95 -2.34 -10.71
N TYR A 229 8.05 -1.18 -11.37
CA TYR A 229 7.04 -0.70 -12.31
C TYR A 229 6.86 -1.67 -13.49
N PHE A 230 7.96 -2.11 -14.11
CA PHE A 230 7.89 -3.05 -15.23
C PHE A 230 7.46 -4.44 -14.77
N LEU A 231 7.90 -4.88 -13.59
CA LEU A 231 7.45 -6.14 -12.99
C LEU A 231 5.95 -6.13 -12.72
N GLY A 232 5.44 -5.08 -12.08
CA GLY A 232 4.01 -4.91 -11.83
C GLY A 232 3.19 -4.91 -13.12
N ARG A 233 3.67 -4.26 -14.19
CA ARG A 233 3.01 -4.30 -15.51
C ARG A 233 3.00 -5.71 -16.11
N HIS A 234 4.11 -6.42 -16.02
CA HIS A 234 4.20 -7.80 -16.52
C HIS A 234 3.28 -8.74 -15.74
N ASN A 235 3.32 -8.68 -14.41
CA ASN A 235 2.42 -9.48 -13.56
C ASN A 235 0.96 -9.13 -13.81
N CYS A 236 0.61 -7.85 -13.95
CA CYS A 236 -0.77 -7.43 -14.24
C CYS A 236 -1.30 -8.02 -15.55
N LYS A 237 -0.50 -7.99 -16.63
CA LYS A 237 -0.90 -8.61 -17.90
C LYS A 237 -1.21 -10.11 -17.75
N ILE A 238 -0.33 -10.84 -17.06
CA ILE A 238 -0.52 -12.28 -16.83
C ILE A 238 -1.73 -12.52 -15.92
N PHE A 239 -1.86 -11.75 -14.84
CA PHE A 239 -2.97 -11.82 -13.91
C PHE A 239 -4.32 -11.63 -14.60
N LEU A 240 -4.46 -10.57 -15.40
CA LEU A 240 -5.68 -10.31 -16.16
C LEU A 240 -5.99 -11.43 -17.17
N ARG A 241 -4.97 -12.07 -17.74
CA ARG A 241 -5.13 -13.17 -18.71
C ARG A 241 -5.55 -14.48 -18.05
N ASP A 242 -4.89 -14.85 -16.95
CA ASP A 242 -4.90 -16.23 -16.45
C ASP A 242 -5.54 -16.41 -15.06
N TYR A 243 -5.68 -15.34 -14.28
CA TYR A 243 -6.06 -15.44 -12.86
C TYR A 243 -7.24 -14.55 -12.47
N PHE A 244 -7.52 -13.49 -13.24
CA PHE A 244 -8.70 -12.64 -13.06
C PHE A 244 -9.83 -13.11 -13.98
N THR A 245 -10.33 -14.31 -13.68
CA THR A 245 -11.13 -15.12 -14.60
C THR A 245 -12.38 -15.68 -13.91
N ILE A 246 -13.35 -16.14 -14.71
CA ILE A 246 -14.61 -16.74 -14.27
C ILE A 246 -14.87 -18.08 -15.00
N PRO A 247 -15.49 -19.06 -14.33
CA PRO A 247 -15.76 -20.37 -14.93
C PRO A 247 -16.83 -20.32 -16.02
N ASP A 248 -16.91 -21.39 -16.82
CA ASP A 248 -17.90 -21.53 -17.90
C ASP A 248 -19.35 -21.36 -17.42
N SER A 249 -19.70 -21.80 -16.20
CA SER A 249 -21.04 -21.60 -15.62
C SER A 249 -21.39 -20.12 -15.55
N ALA A 250 -20.47 -19.32 -15.03
CA ALA A 250 -20.67 -17.89 -14.81
C ALA A 250 -20.76 -17.12 -16.11
N LYS A 251 -20.02 -17.51 -17.15
CA LYS A 251 -20.15 -16.90 -18.48
C LYS A 251 -21.59 -17.02 -19.01
N ASN A 252 -22.27 -18.12 -18.72
CA ASN A 252 -23.60 -18.41 -19.26
C ASN A 252 -24.73 -17.94 -18.33
N GLU A 253 -24.51 -17.96 -17.02
CA GLU A 253 -25.52 -17.66 -16.00
C GLU A 253 -25.45 -16.23 -15.47
N ASN A 254 -24.26 -15.67 -15.27
CA ASN A 254 -24.11 -14.32 -14.73
C ASN A 254 -24.47 -13.28 -15.82
N PRO A 255 -25.43 -12.38 -15.57
CA PRO A 255 -25.88 -11.40 -16.57
C PRO A 255 -24.75 -10.52 -17.13
N ILE A 256 -23.76 -10.16 -16.31
CA ILE A 256 -22.64 -9.29 -16.71
C ILE A 256 -21.82 -9.97 -17.80
N PHE A 257 -21.43 -11.23 -17.57
CA PHE A 257 -20.57 -11.95 -18.52
C PHE A 257 -21.34 -12.49 -19.70
N LYS A 258 -22.60 -12.91 -19.50
CA LYS A 258 -23.47 -13.34 -20.59
C LYS A 258 -23.63 -12.22 -21.62
N ALA A 259 -23.95 -11.01 -21.17
CA ALA A 259 -24.06 -9.84 -22.05
C ALA A 259 -22.69 -9.39 -22.58
N GLY A 260 -21.66 -9.34 -21.72
CA GLY A 260 -20.33 -8.88 -22.10
C GLY A 260 -19.63 -9.72 -23.17
N TYR A 261 -19.93 -11.02 -23.22
CA TYR A 261 -19.39 -11.95 -24.23
C TYR A 261 -20.34 -12.25 -25.38
N GLU A 262 -21.54 -11.66 -25.42
CA GLU A 262 -22.52 -11.91 -26.47
C GLU A 262 -22.01 -11.40 -27.83
N GLY A 263 -22.07 -12.25 -28.86
CA GLY A 263 -21.67 -11.89 -30.22
C GLY A 263 -20.16 -11.72 -30.46
N ILE A 264 -19.31 -12.03 -29.48
CA ILE A 264 -17.85 -11.88 -29.58
C ILE A 264 -17.19 -13.24 -29.84
N ASP A 265 -16.25 -13.30 -30.80
CA ASP A 265 -15.29 -14.41 -30.91
C ASP A 265 -14.36 -14.40 -29.69
N SER A 266 -14.76 -15.17 -28.69
CA SER A 266 -14.28 -15.05 -27.33
C SER A 266 -13.24 -16.12 -26.99
N ALA A 267 -13.01 -17.11 -27.85
CA ALA A 267 -12.08 -18.22 -27.59
C ALA A 267 -10.66 -17.74 -27.22
N LYS A 268 -10.23 -16.61 -27.79
CA LYS A 268 -8.94 -15.96 -27.51
C LYS A 268 -8.82 -15.32 -26.11
N TYR A 269 -9.93 -15.18 -25.38
CA TYR A 269 -9.98 -14.65 -24.02
C TYR A 269 -10.08 -15.73 -22.95
N ARG A 270 -9.84 -17.00 -23.32
CA ARG A 270 -9.62 -18.05 -22.33
C ARG A 270 -8.23 -17.94 -21.71
N SER A 271 -8.17 -18.17 -20.41
CA SER A 271 -6.95 -18.36 -19.65
C SER A 271 -6.11 -19.50 -20.20
N GLN A 272 -4.79 -19.36 -20.09
CA GLN A 272 -3.84 -20.41 -20.48
C GLN A 272 -3.64 -21.44 -19.37
N VAL A 273 -4.12 -21.18 -18.16
CA VAL A 273 -3.88 -22.01 -16.97
C VAL A 273 -5.06 -22.94 -16.69
N ASP A 274 -6.25 -22.37 -16.54
CA ASP A 274 -7.47 -23.07 -16.10
C ASP A 274 -8.57 -23.08 -17.17
N HIS A 275 -8.31 -22.48 -18.34
CA HIS A 275 -9.27 -22.28 -19.43
C HIS A 275 -10.52 -21.47 -19.06
N ASN A 276 -10.53 -20.78 -17.92
CA ASN A 276 -11.61 -19.87 -17.53
C ASN A 276 -11.61 -18.59 -18.39
N TRP A 277 -12.68 -17.81 -18.30
CA TRP A 277 -12.89 -16.61 -19.11
C TRP A 277 -12.42 -15.34 -18.40
N GLN A 278 -11.70 -14.46 -19.08
CA GLN A 278 -11.21 -13.22 -18.48
C GLN A 278 -12.35 -12.31 -18.00
N ILE A 279 -12.25 -11.73 -16.80
CA ILE A 279 -13.20 -10.70 -16.32
C ILE A 279 -13.00 -9.40 -17.07
N ILE A 280 -11.74 -9.02 -17.29
CA ILE A 280 -11.35 -7.86 -18.10
C ILE A 280 -10.56 -8.40 -19.31
N PRO A 281 -11.22 -8.60 -20.47
CA PRO A 281 -10.55 -9.10 -21.66
C PRO A 281 -9.46 -8.16 -22.13
N ILE A 282 -8.27 -8.70 -22.38
CA ILE A 282 -7.16 -7.93 -22.93
C ILE A 282 -7.35 -7.81 -24.45
N VAL A 283 -7.74 -6.61 -24.90
CA VAL A 283 -7.97 -6.32 -26.33
C VAL A 283 -6.67 -5.88 -27.01
N GLY A 284 -6.42 -6.43 -28.21
CA GLY A 284 -5.25 -6.12 -29.03
C GLY A 284 -4.10 -7.12 -28.85
N GLU A 285 -3.01 -6.90 -29.58
CA GLU A 285 -1.79 -7.69 -29.43
C GLU A 285 -1.03 -7.25 -28.18
N VAL A 286 -0.79 -8.19 -27.26
CA VAL A 286 -0.05 -7.93 -26.04
C VAL A 286 1.20 -8.78 -25.97
N ASP A 287 2.32 -8.08 -25.84
CA ASP A 287 3.59 -8.71 -25.50
C ASP A 287 3.61 -9.08 -24.01
N TYR A 288 3.64 -10.39 -23.75
CA TYR A 288 3.75 -10.97 -22.41
C TYR A 288 5.20 -11.19 -21.98
N THR A 289 6.19 -10.83 -22.79
CA THR A 289 7.59 -10.93 -22.37
C THR A 289 7.93 -9.88 -21.33
N PHE A 290 8.78 -10.25 -20.37
CA PHE A 290 9.33 -9.29 -19.42
C PHE A 290 10.41 -8.46 -20.13
N PRO A 291 10.39 -7.12 -20.04
CA PRO A 291 11.35 -6.28 -20.73
C PRO A 291 12.78 -6.56 -20.26
N GLN A 292 13.72 -6.60 -21.21
CA GLN A 292 15.15 -6.72 -20.91
C GLN A 292 15.68 -5.39 -20.39
N LEU A 293 15.64 -5.21 -19.07
CA LEU A 293 16.17 -4.03 -18.41
C LEU A 293 17.68 -4.20 -18.17
N THR A 294 18.45 -3.16 -18.43
CA THR A 294 19.86 -3.08 -18.02
C THR A 294 20.02 -1.86 -17.13
N PHE A 295 20.40 -2.09 -15.87
CA PHE A 295 20.59 -1.03 -14.88
C PHE A 295 22.04 -0.54 -14.88
N SER A 296 22.29 0.54 -14.13
CA SER A 296 23.63 1.12 -13.94
C SER A 296 24.68 0.13 -13.43
N SER A 297 24.25 -0.97 -12.81
CA SER A 297 25.08 -2.10 -12.38
C SER A 297 25.65 -2.94 -13.53
N GLY A 298 25.08 -2.84 -14.73
CA GLY A 298 25.33 -3.72 -15.87
C GLY A 298 24.52 -5.02 -15.85
N SER A 299 23.61 -5.19 -14.88
CA SER A 299 22.74 -6.37 -14.78
C SER A 299 21.26 -6.00 -14.94
N ASN A 300 20.41 -7.02 -15.05
CA ASN A 300 18.95 -6.90 -15.08
C ASN A 300 18.30 -6.83 -13.68
N TRP A 301 19.12 -6.76 -12.64
CA TRP A 301 18.69 -6.53 -11.26
C TRP A 301 19.31 -5.22 -10.78
N PRO A 302 18.53 -4.29 -10.22
CA PRO A 302 19.09 -2.99 -9.87
C PRO A 302 19.91 -3.12 -8.58
N VAL A 303 21.15 -2.64 -8.62
CA VAL A 303 22.10 -2.77 -7.49
C VAL A 303 22.75 -1.42 -7.21
N LEU A 304 22.93 -1.10 -5.93
CA LEU A 304 23.58 0.10 -5.45
C LEU A 304 25.01 -0.17 -4.96
N ASN A 305 25.89 0.81 -5.13
CA ASN A 305 27.16 0.83 -4.41
C ASN A 305 26.94 1.34 -2.98
N TRP A 306 27.64 0.75 -2.01
CA TRP A 306 27.56 1.18 -0.62
C TRP A 306 27.96 2.66 -0.42
N SER A 307 28.88 3.17 -1.25
CA SER A 307 29.28 4.57 -1.24
C SER A 307 28.07 5.52 -1.37
N ALA A 308 27.16 5.24 -2.30
CA ALA A 308 25.96 6.05 -2.54
C ALA A 308 25.01 6.12 -1.33
N ILE A 309 24.97 5.05 -0.51
CA ILE A 309 24.16 5.03 0.72
C ILE A 309 24.89 5.75 1.85
N SER A 310 26.21 5.57 1.92
CA SER A 310 27.04 6.18 2.96
C SER A 310 27.00 7.73 2.94
N GLU A 311 26.69 8.32 1.78
CA GLU A 311 26.46 9.77 1.62
C GLU A 311 25.33 10.31 2.52
N PHE A 312 24.30 9.50 2.78
CA PHE A 312 23.18 9.88 3.66
C PHE A 312 23.57 9.97 5.14
N ASN A 313 24.75 9.47 5.55
CA ASN A 313 25.20 9.47 6.94
C ASN A 313 25.16 10.87 7.58
N GLY A 314 25.53 11.91 6.83
CA GLY A 314 25.50 13.29 7.30
C GLY A 314 24.07 13.76 7.61
N ALA A 315 23.14 13.54 6.68
CA ALA A 315 21.73 13.89 6.82
C ALA A 315 21.07 13.09 7.96
N LEU A 316 21.36 11.79 8.04
CA LEU A 316 20.87 10.89 9.08
C LEU A 316 21.30 11.35 10.48
N LYS A 317 22.58 11.70 10.66
CA LYS A 317 23.09 12.24 11.93
C LYS A 317 22.37 13.52 12.34
N LYS A 318 22.15 14.44 11.40
CA LYS A 318 21.39 15.69 11.64
C LYS A 318 19.96 15.40 12.07
N ARG A 319 19.30 14.45 11.39
CA ARG A 319 17.92 14.05 11.70
C ARG A 319 17.79 13.39 13.07
N ILE A 320 18.66 12.43 13.40
CA ILE A 320 18.69 11.78 14.73
C ILE A 320 18.87 12.83 15.82
N GLN A 321 19.80 13.76 15.63
CA GLN A 321 20.01 14.85 16.58
C GLN A 321 18.75 15.71 16.76
N ALA A 322 18.07 16.08 15.67
CA ALA A 322 16.84 16.86 15.74
C ALA A 322 15.72 16.11 16.48
N ILE A 323 15.57 14.81 16.26
CA ILE A 323 14.58 13.97 16.95
C ILE A 323 14.87 13.96 18.45
N ILE A 324 16.11 13.65 18.86
CA ILE A 324 16.48 13.57 20.28
C ILE A 324 16.25 14.90 21.00
N LEU A 325 16.60 16.03 20.37
CA LEU A 325 16.46 17.36 20.97
C LEU A 325 15.01 17.82 21.13
N ASN A 326 14.07 17.21 20.40
CA ASN A 326 12.66 17.58 20.41
C ASN A 326 11.74 16.47 20.95
N LEU A 327 12.31 15.33 21.41
CA LEU A 327 11.54 14.20 21.92
C LEU A 327 10.85 14.52 23.25
N VAL A 328 11.48 15.36 24.08
CA VAL A 328 10.97 15.77 25.40
C VAL A 328 11.12 17.28 25.55
N LYS A 329 10.20 17.91 26.28
CA LYS A 329 10.36 19.31 26.71
C LYS A 329 11.46 19.40 27.77
N TYR A 330 12.67 19.80 27.36
CA TYR A 330 13.80 20.00 28.26
C TYR A 330 13.87 21.45 28.75
N LYS A 331 14.27 21.65 30.02
CA LYS A 331 14.74 22.98 30.47
C LYS A 331 15.95 23.43 29.63
N PRO A 332 16.20 24.74 29.43
CA PRO A 332 17.25 25.24 28.54
C PRO A 332 18.65 24.66 28.82
N VAL A 333 19.02 24.52 30.10
CA VAL A 333 20.32 23.98 30.53
C VAL A 333 20.48 22.50 30.18
N HIS A 334 19.44 21.68 30.39
CA HIS A 334 19.45 20.28 29.98
C HIS A 334 19.45 20.14 28.46
N LYS A 335 18.74 21.00 27.74
CA LYS A 335 18.77 21.03 26.27
C LYS A 335 20.18 21.30 25.75
N PHE A 336 20.93 22.19 26.41
CA PHE A 336 22.32 22.49 26.09
C PHE A 336 23.27 21.31 26.35
N LEU A 337 23.19 20.69 27.54
CA LEU A 337 24.00 19.50 27.88
C LEU A 337 23.69 18.32 26.96
N LEU A 338 22.41 18.08 26.66
CA LEU A 338 21.95 17.04 25.75
C LEU A 338 22.40 17.35 24.31
N TRP A 339 22.41 18.62 23.89
CA TRP A 339 22.95 19.04 22.60
C TRP A 339 24.45 18.73 22.46
N ILE A 340 25.25 18.95 23.50
CA ILE A 340 26.67 18.58 23.51
C ILE A 340 26.84 17.05 23.42
N GLY A 341 26.18 16.30 24.30
CA GLY A 341 26.26 14.82 24.31
C GLY A 341 25.74 14.16 23.02
N THR A 342 24.67 14.71 22.42
CA THR A 342 24.10 14.23 21.16
C THR A 342 24.95 14.58 19.95
N ARG A 343 25.59 15.76 19.94
CA ARG A 343 26.48 16.18 18.85
C ARG A 343 27.77 15.36 18.79
N ILE A 344 28.28 14.90 19.94
CA ILE A 344 29.59 14.25 20.02
C ILE A 344 29.49 12.72 19.93
N LEU A 345 28.54 12.06 20.62
CA LEU A 345 28.56 10.58 20.74
C LEU A 345 27.29 9.90 20.23
N LEU A 346 26.11 10.26 20.75
CA LEU A 346 24.88 9.49 20.53
C LEU A 346 24.44 9.46 19.06
N ARG A 347 24.49 10.58 18.34
CA ARG A 347 24.05 10.61 16.93
C ARG A 347 24.90 9.73 16.02
N GLY A 348 26.21 9.65 16.29
CA GLY A 348 27.15 8.86 15.48
C GLY A 348 26.99 7.36 15.73
N MET A 349 26.73 6.96 16.97
CA MET A 349 26.44 5.58 17.33
C MET A 349 25.13 5.08 16.69
N ILE A 350 24.04 5.86 16.84
CA ILE A 350 22.73 5.49 16.27
C ILE A 350 22.79 5.49 14.74
N ALA A 351 23.43 6.49 14.11
CA ALA A 351 23.56 6.52 12.66
C ALA A 351 24.32 5.30 12.11
N ARG A 352 25.38 4.85 12.80
CA ARG A 352 26.11 3.62 12.42
C ARG A 352 25.25 2.38 12.55
N ALA A 353 24.47 2.25 13.62
CA ALA A 353 23.57 1.12 13.81
C ALA A 353 22.49 1.06 12.72
N VAL A 354 21.87 2.21 12.41
CA VAL A 354 20.87 2.32 11.34
C VAL A 354 21.47 1.99 9.97
N LEU A 355 22.64 2.55 9.64
CA LEU A 355 23.32 2.22 8.38
C LEU A 355 23.74 0.75 8.31
N GLY A 356 24.18 0.15 9.42
CA GLY A 356 24.47 -1.27 9.49
C GLY A 356 23.24 -2.12 9.15
N ALA A 357 22.09 -1.84 9.79
CA ALA A 357 20.84 -2.52 9.49
C ALA A 357 20.40 -2.34 8.02
N ILE A 358 20.56 -1.13 7.47
CA ILE A 358 20.28 -0.87 6.04
C ILE A 358 21.19 -1.73 5.15
N LYS A 359 22.48 -1.80 5.48
CA LYS A 359 23.45 -2.61 4.72
C LYS A 359 23.07 -4.08 4.73
N ASP A 360 22.77 -4.62 5.89
CA ASP A 360 22.43 -6.04 6.07
C ASP A 360 21.15 -6.40 5.30
N GLU A 361 20.13 -5.54 5.37
CA GLU A 361 18.89 -5.72 4.64
C GLU A 361 19.12 -5.68 3.12
N LEU A 362 19.84 -4.69 2.60
CA LEU A 362 20.07 -4.59 1.17
C LEU A 362 20.94 -5.74 0.65
N ASN A 363 21.90 -6.24 1.43
CA ASN A 363 22.64 -7.46 1.10
C ASN A 363 21.73 -8.68 1.02
N ARG A 364 20.79 -8.83 1.96
CA ARG A 364 19.81 -9.93 1.97
C ARG A 364 18.88 -9.90 0.75
N TRP A 365 18.59 -8.71 0.22
CA TRP A 365 17.83 -8.51 -1.03
C TRP A 365 18.72 -8.48 -2.29
N GLN A 366 20.04 -8.68 -2.16
CA GLN A 366 21.00 -8.62 -3.26
C GLN A 366 20.97 -7.27 -4.01
N LEU A 367 20.74 -6.18 -3.29
CA LEU A 367 20.65 -4.81 -3.80
C LEU A 367 21.94 -4.00 -3.59
N LEU A 368 23.00 -4.64 -3.06
CA LEU A 368 24.32 -4.03 -2.91
C LEU A 368 25.38 -4.76 -3.73
N LYS A 369 26.30 -3.97 -4.31
CA LYS A 369 27.48 -4.43 -5.03
C LYS A 369 28.72 -4.41 -4.15
#